data_AF-A0ABD6CG94-F1
#
_entry.id   AF-A0ABD6CG94-F1
#
_cell.length_a   1.000
_cell.length_b   1.000
_cell.length_c   1.000
_cell.angle_alpha   90.00
_cell.angle_beta   90.00
_cell.angle_gamma   90.00
#
_symmetry.space_group_name_H-M   'P 1'
#
loop_
_entity.id
_entity.type
_entity.pdbx_description
1 polymer ?
#
loop_
_entity_poly.entity_id
_entity_poly.type
_entity_poly.pdbx_seq_one_letter_code
_entity_poly.pdbx_strand_id
1 'polypeptide(L)'
;MSREQARELQAAIGDAMTRKREFLHTAGEHREDGKYVVSRRSADSAGNTKVFEDFANLRRLFERLPAEFTAEDVSRTGITGSRRHMLVRHFAEHPAFDCSITTRNPLTVRKTATSADRGSEGESDSATAD
;
A
#
# COMPACT_ATOMS: atom_id res chain seq x y z
N MET A 1 -10.54 25.79 6.77
CA MET A 1 -10.51 24.34 7.03
C MET A 1 -9.67 24.11 8.28
N SER A 2 -10.31 23.74 9.40
CA SER A 2 -9.60 23.55 10.67
C SER A 2 -9.22 22.07 10.88
N ARG A 3 -8.19 21.84 11.70
CA ARG A 3 -7.73 20.49 12.08
C ARG A 3 -8.80 19.70 12.86
N GLU A 4 -9.75 20.40 13.46
CA GLU A 4 -10.92 19.81 14.13
C GLU A 4 -11.96 19.32 13.13
N GLN A 5 -12.27 20.10 12.09
CA GLN A 5 -13.16 19.67 11.00
C GLN A 5 -12.62 18.46 10.23
N ALA A 6 -11.29 18.36 10.08
CA ALA A 6 -10.66 17.19 9.49
C ALA A 6 -10.76 15.93 10.37
N ARG A 7 -10.69 16.07 11.70
CA ARG A 7 -10.81 14.95 12.65
C ARG A 7 -12.26 14.48 12.82
N GLU A 8 -13.20 15.40 12.78
CA GLU A 8 -14.63 15.10 12.88
C GLU A 8 -15.13 14.39 11.61
N LEU A 9 -14.64 14.80 10.43
CA LEU A 9 -14.84 14.06 9.18
C LEU A 9 -14.14 12.69 9.20
N GLN A 10 -12.94 12.60 9.79
CA GLN A 10 -12.21 11.34 9.93
C GLN A 10 -12.89 10.35 10.91
N ALA A 11 -13.58 10.86 11.93
CA ALA A 11 -14.37 10.07 12.89
C ALA A 11 -15.73 9.64 12.29
N ALA A 12 -16.41 10.51 11.55
CA ALA A 12 -17.67 10.18 10.87
C ALA A 12 -17.49 9.16 9.73
N ILE A 13 -16.30 9.10 9.11
CA ILE A 13 -15.93 8.05 8.14
C ILE A 13 -15.54 6.73 8.83
N GLY A 14 -15.12 6.77 10.10
CA GLY A 14 -14.82 5.58 10.89
C GLY A 14 -16.05 4.74 11.26
N ASP A 15 -17.25 5.34 11.24
CA ASP A 15 -18.50 4.70 11.66
C ASP A 15 -19.29 4.06 10.50
N ALA A 16 -18.87 4.27 9.25
CA ALA A 16 -19.37 3.54 8.08
C ALA A 16 -18.54 2.26 7.86
N MET A 17 -18.84 1.25 8.68
CA MET A 17 -18.25 -0.08 8.74
C MET A 17 -17.71 -0.67 7.42
N THR A 18 -16.42 -1.03 7.42
CA THR A 18 -15.97 -2.21 6.67
C THR A 18 -15.14 -3.11 7.59
N ARG A 19 -15.85 -3.91 8.39
CA ARG A 19 -15.32 -5.06 9.14
C ARG A 19 -15.07 -6.19 8.14
N LYS A 20 -13.80 -6.40 7.79
CA LYS A 20 -13.28 -7.36 6.81
C LYS A 20 -13.83 -7.22 5.38
N ARG A 21 -12.94 -6.91 4.45
CA ARG A 21 -13.17 -6.94 3.00
C ARG A 21 -12.34 -8.04 2.38
N GLU A 22 -12.99 -8.96 1.67
CA GLU A 22 -12.30 -9.97 0.89
C GLU A 22 -11.97 -9.47 -0.51
N PHE A 23 -10.82 -9.91 -1.00
CA PHE A 23 -10.32 -9.68 -2.35
C PHE A 23 -10.09 -11.02 -3.04
N LEU A 24 -9.48 -11.03 -4.22
CA LEU A 24 -9.27 -12.26 -4.97
C LEU A 24 -8.38 -13.25 -4.19
N HIS A 25 -7.24 -12.80 -3.66
CA HIS A 25 -6.31 -13.64 -2.91
C HIS A 25 -6.08 -13.20 -1.47
N THR A 26 -6.46 -11.97 -1.12
CA THR A 26 -6.23 -11.40 0.20
C THR A 26 -7.53 -10.98 0.87
N ALA A 27 -7.46 -10.64 2.16
CA ALA A 27 -8.51 -9.93 2.88
C ALA A 27 -7.88 -8.81 3.71
N GLY A 28 -8.59 -7.70 3.81
CA GLY A 28 -8.24 -6.53 4.62
C GLY A 28 -9.26 -6.32 5.71
N GLU A 29 -8.85 -6.17 6.97
CA GLU A 29 -9.77 -6.00 8.11
C GLU A 29 -9.37 -4.80 8.96
N HIS A 30 -10.31 -3.87 9.16
CA HIS A 30 -10.25 -2.86 10.20
C HIS A 30 -10.77 -3.46 11.51
N ARG A 31 -9.90 -3.61 12.50
CA ARG A 31 -10.25 -4.12 13.83
C ARG A 31 -10.78 -3.03 14.75
N GLU A 32 -11.49 -3.45 15.78
CA GLU A 32 -11.99 -2.57 16.84
C GLU A 32 -10.86 -1.91 17.65
N ASP A 33 -9.67 -2.51 17.70
CA ASP A 33 -8.48 -1.92 18.32
C ASP A 33 -7.75 -0.88 17.44
N GLY A 34 -8.35 -0.49 16.31
CA GLY A 34 -7.81 0.50 15.37
C GLY A 34 -6.80 -0.06 14.37
N LYS A 35 -6.37 -1.32 14.55
CA LYS A 35 -5.37 -1.95 13.69
C LYS A 35 -5.96 -2.35 12.34
N TYR A 36 -5.07 -2.41 11.35
CA TYR A 36 -5.41 -2.96 10.04
C TYR A 36 -4.68 -4.27 9.79
N VAL A 37 -5.41 -5.24 9.27
CA VAL A 37 -4.95 -6.62 9.13
C VAL A 37 -5.04 -7.04 7.68
N VAL A 38 -3.94 -7.55 7.13
CA VAL A 38 -3.92 -8.20 5.82
C VAL A 38 -3.72 -9.69 6.01
N SER A 39 -4.63 -10.50 5.52
CA SER A 39 -4.52 -11.96 5.51
C SER A 39 -4.66 -12.53 4.10
N ARG A 40 -4.30 -13.80 3.93
CA ARG A 40 -4.69 -14.57 2.75
C ARG A 40 -6.16 -14.92 2.86
N ARG A 41 -6.87 -14.96 1.72
CA ARG A 41 -8.30 -15.34 1.71
C ARG A 41 -8.54 -16.78 2.15
N SER A 42 -7.68 -17.72 1.76
CA SER A 42 -7.89 -19.16 1.96
C SER A 42 -7.23 -19.75 3.22
N ALA A 43 -6.72 -18.92 4.14
CA ALA A 43 -5.99 -19.41 5.30
C ALA A 43 -6.54 -18.81 6.60
N ASP A 44 -7.24 -19.62 7.39
CA ASP A 44 -7.75 -19.25 8.72
C ASP A 44 -6.69 -19.35 9.83
N SER A 45 -5.43 -19.69 9.51
CA SER A 45 -4.38 -19.83 10.51
C SER A 45 -3.64 -18.52 10.80
N ALA A 46 -3.45 -18.24 12.10
CA ALA A 46 -2.88 -17.01 12.65
C ALA A 46 -1.48 -16.62 12.10
N GLY A 47 -0.72 -17.57 11.54
CA GLY A 47 0.63 -17.35 10.99
C GLY A 47 0.66 -16.68 9.61
N ASN A 48 -0.48 -16.51 8.93
CA ASN A 48 -0.55 -16.03 7.54
C ASN A 48 -1.00 -14.57 7.41
N THR A 49 -0.83 -13.79 8.48
CA THR A 49 -1.38 -12.45 8.59
C THR A 49 -0.30 -11.41 8.85
N LYS A 50 -0.50 -10.20 8.34
CA LYS A 50 0.29 -9.01 8.68
C LYS A 50 -0.62 -7.99 9.34
N VAL A 51 -0.30 -7.63 10.58
CA VAL A 51 -0.95 -6.57 11.33
C VAL A 51 -0.15 -5.27 11.20
N PHE A 52 -0.86 -4.17 11.00
CA PHE A 52 -0.38 -2.80 11.02
C PHE A 52 -1.08 -2.04 12.15
N GLU A 53 -0.39 -1.06 12.74
CA GLU A 53 -0.96 -0.22 13.82
C GLU A 53 -2.25 0.48 13.39
N ASP A 54 -2.34 0.86 12.12
CA ASP A 54 -3.53 1.40 11.48
C ASP A 54 -3.43 1.23 9.95
N PHE A 55 -4.47 1.61 9.22
CA PHE A 55 -4.47 1.61 7.76
C PHE A 55 -3.51 2.66 7.16
N ALA A 56 -3.23 3.75 7.86
CA ALA A 56 -2.32 4.79 7.40
C ALA A 56 -0.87 4.30 7.32
N ASN A 57 -0.46 3.39 8.20
CA ASN A 57 0.85 2.74 8.16
C ASN A 57 1.01 1.85 6.91
N LEU A 58 -0.06 1.17 6.47
CA LEU A 58 -0.06 0.44 5.21
C LEU A 58 0.03 1.39 4.00
N ARG A 59 -0.67 2.54 4.03
CA ARG A 59 -0.53 3.59 2.99
C ARG A 59 0.88 4.16 2.91
N ARG A 60 1.47 4.53 4.04
CA ARG A 60 2.86 5.01 4.11
C ARG A 60 3.87 3.96 3.64
N LEU A 61 3.60 2.68 3.85
CA LEU A 61 4.40 1.61 3.26
C LEU A 61 4.32 1.66 1.74
N PHE A 62 3.11 1.69 1.17
CA PHE A 62 2.92 1.78 -0.27
C PHE A 62 3.58 3.02 -0.88
N GLU A 63 3.40 4.19 -0.28
CA GLU A 63 3.97 5.46 -0.76
C GLU A 63 5.49 5.42 -0.89
N ARG A 64 6.19 4.75 0.05
CA ARG A 64 7.66 4.60 0.03
C ARG A 64 8.19 3.58 -0.98
N LEU A 65 7.35 2.70 -1.50
CA LEU A 65 7.77 1.73 -2.51
C LEU A 65 8.06 2.47 -3.84
N PRO A 66 8.99 1.94 -4.67
CA PRO A 66 9.22 2.49 -6.00
C PRO A 66 7.96 2.45 -6.88
N ALA A 67 7.98 3.20 -7.99
CA ALA A 67 6.87 3.24 -8.94
C ALA A 67 6.54 1.85 -9.50
N GLU A 68 7.55 1.01 -9.69
CA GLU A 68 7.42 -0.41 -9.97
C GLU A 68 8.11 -1.18 -8.86
N PHE A 69 7.39 -2.13 -8.23
CA PHE A 69 7.89 -2.83 -7.04
C PHE A 69 7.48 -4.30 -7.03
N THR A 70 8.27 -5.07 -6.30
CA THR A 70 8.13 -6.51 -6.11
C THR A 70 8.09 -6.87 -4.62
N ALA A 71 8.06 -8.17 -4.33
CA ALA A 71 8.19 -8.65 -2.96
C ALA A 71 9.55 -8.31 -2.34
N GLU A 72 10.60 -8.11 -3.14
CA GLU A 72 11.91 -7.72 -2.63
C GLU A 72 11.90 -6.31 -2.04
N ASP A 73 11.26 -5.36 -2.71
CA ASP A 73 11.14 -3.98 -2.24
C ASP A 73 10.36 -3.90 -0.92
N VAL A 74 9.31 -4.70 -0.79
CA VAL A 74 8.57 -4.87 0.48
C VAL A 74 9.44 -5.49 1.57
N SER A 75 10.39 -6.35 1.22
CA SER A 75 11.32 -6.95 2.19
C SER A 75 12.24 -5.91 2.84
N ARG A 76 12.62 -4.87 2.09
CA ARG A 76 13.49 -3.78 2.58
C ARG A 76 12.82 -2.94 3.68
N THR A 77 11.52 -3.10 3.89
CA THR A 77 10.77 -2.43 4.97
C THR A 77 10.61 -3.30 6.21
N GLY A 78 11.41 -4.38 6.33
CA GLY A 78 11.38 -5.30 7.47
C GLY A 78 10.29 -6.38 7.39
N ILE A 79 9.60 -6.53 6.26
CA ILE A 79 8.53 -7.53 6.09
C ILE A 79 9.07 -8.77 5.40
N THR A 80 9.16 -9.88 6.13
CA THR A 80 9.89 -11.07 5.67
C THR A 80 8.97 -12.22 5.26
N GLY A 81 9.52 -13.15 4.48
CA GLY A 81 8.93 -14.45 4.16
C GLY A 81 7.74 -14.38 3.21
N SER A 82 6.71 -15.16 3.48
CA SER A 82 5.51 -15.26 2.62
C SER A 82 4.67 -13.97 2.61
N ARG A 83 4.83 -13.11 3.63
CA ARG A 83 4.05 -11.88 3.83
C ARG A 83 4.36 -10.79 2.80
N ARG A 84 5.62 -10.69 2.32
CA ARG A 84 5.97 -9.72 1.26
C ARG A 84 5.15 -9.94 -0.01
N HIS A 85 5.01 -11.18 -0.46
CA HIS A 85 4.20 -11.51 -1.64
C HIS A 85 2.70 -11.26 -1.41
N MET A 86 2.21 -11.52 -0.19
CA MET A 86 0.83 -11.24 0.18
C MET A 86 0.53 -9.75 0.09
N LEU A 87 1.43 -8.88 0.56
CA LEU A 87 1.24 -7.43 0.47
C LEU A 87 1.28 -6.91 -0.95
N VAL A 88 2.17 -7.43 -1.81
CA VAL A 88 2.18 -7.07 -3.24
C VAL A 88 0.83 -7.36 -3.89
N ARG A 89 0.23 -8.53 -3.61
CA ARG A 89 -1.12 -8.85 -4.10
C ARG A 89 -2.18 -7.93 -3.50
N HIS A 90 -2.11 -7.68 -2.19
CA HIS A 90 -3.08 -6.84 -1.50
C HIS A 90 -3.12 -5.43 -2.09
N PHE A 91 -1.96 -4.82 -2.39
CA PHE A 91 -1.91 -3.51 -3.03
C PHE A 91 -2.61 -3.51 -4.39
N ALA A 92 -2.33 -4.49 -5.24
CA ALA A 92 -2.96 -4.55 -6.56
C ALA A 92 -4.45 -4.93 -6.53
N GLU A 93 -4.93 -5.52 -5.43
CA GLU A 93 -6.34 -5.93 -5.25
C GLU A 93 -7.19 -4.85 -4.58
N HIS A 94 -6.57 -4.01 -3.73
CA HIS A 94 -7.29 -3.09 -2.85
C HIS A 94 -7.45 -1.71 -3.51
N PRO A 95 -8.69 -1.20 -3.66
CA PRO A 95 -8.97 -0.01 -4.49
C PRO A 95 -8.40 1.31 -3.95
N ALA A 96 -7.97 1.35 -2.70
CA ALA A 96 -7.28 2.53 -2.14
C ALA A 96 -5.80 2.65 -2.56
N PHE A 97 -5.27 1.70 -3.35
CA PHE A 97 -3.92 1.76 -3.87
C PHE A 97 -3.95 1.78 -5.39
N ASP A 98 -3.56 2.92 -5.95
CA ASP A 98 -3.52 3.17 -7.38
C ASP A 98 -2.36 2.41 -8.02
N CYS A 99 -2.52 1.10 -8.22
CA CYS A 99 -1.54 0.23 -8.83
C CYS A 99 -2.15 -1.03 -9.42
N SER A 100 -1.41 -1.68 -10.33
CA SER A 100 -1.85 -2.91 -10.99
C SER A 100 -0.68 -3.87 -11.22
N ILE A 101 -0.97 -5.17 -11.28
CA ILE A 101 0.02 -6.20 -11.63
C ILE A 101 0.42 -6.03 -13.11
N THR A 102 1.70 -5.85 -13.37
CA THR A 102 2.27 -5.79 -14.73
C THR A 102 2.81 -7.15 -15.16
N THR A 103 3.44 -7.88 -14.24
CA THR A 103 4.02 -9.20 -14.50
C THR A 103 3.65 -10.17 -13.38
N ARG A 104 3.36 -11.44 -13.74
CA ARG A 104 2.98 -12.48 -12.78
C ARG A 104 4.14 -13.35 -12.30
N ASN A 105 5.22 -13.45 -13.07
CA ASN A 105 6.43 -14.19 -12.72
C ASN A 105 7.68 -13.48 -13.27
N PRO A 106 8.43 -12.73 -12.44
CA PRO A 106 8.15 -12.44 -11.03
C PRO A 106 6.88 -11.61 -10.84
N LEU A 107 6.27 -11.68 -9.64
CA LEU A 107 5.10 -10.87 -9.32
C LEU A 107 5.52 -9.41 -9.13
N THR A 108 5.14 -8.56 -10.09
CA THR A 108 5.52 -7.15 -10.17
C THR A 108 4.27 -6.28 -10.28
N VAL A 109 4.27 -5.19 -9.52
CA VAL A 109 3.19 -4.20 -9.48
C VAL A 109 3.73 -2.85 -9.87
N ARG A 110 2.94 -2.10 -10.64
CA ARG A 110 3.26 -0.73 -11.02
C ARG A 110 2.18 0.21 -10.51
N LYS A 111 2.59 1.30 -9.86
CA LYS A 111 1.73 2.41 -9.47
C LYS A 111 1.20 3.10 -10.73
N THR A 112 -0.09 3.34 -10.80
CA THR A 112 -0.69 4.17 -11.84
C THR A 112 -0.39 5.62 -11.48
N ALA A 113 0.30 6.35 -12.37
CA ALA A 113 0.75 7.70 -12.11
C ALA A 113 -0.44 8.65 -11.93
N THR A 114 -0.89 8.83 -10.70
CA THR A 114 -1.69 9.98 -10.31
C THR A 114 -0.73 11.00 -9.68
N SER A 115 -0.11 11.83 -10.52
CA SER A 115 0.54 13.10 -10.13
C SER A 115 1.69 13.02 -9.11
N ALA A 116 2.63 12.08 -9.27
CA ALA A 116 3.91 12.08 -8.52
C ALA A 116 5.14 12.22 -9.43
N ASP A 117 4.94 12.64 -10.68
CA ASP A 117 5.99 12.85 -11.68
C ASP A 117 5.92 14.29 -12.25
N ARG A 118 6.24 15.24 -11.39
CA ARG A 118 6.72 16.58 -11.79
C ARG A 118 7.82 16.96 -10.82
N GLY A 119 9.05 16.64 -11.17
CA GLY A 119 10.21 17.16 -10.45
C GLY A 119 11.37 16.19 -10.38
N SER A 120 11.95 15.84 -11.53
CA SER A 120 13.40 15.65 -11.71
C SER A 120 13.69 15.40 -13.20
N GLU A 121 13.35 16.39 -14.03
CA GLU A 121 13.88 16.47 -15.40
C GLU A 121 15.11 17.38 -15.37
N GLY A 122 16.26 16.74 -15.56
CA GLY A 122 17.55 17.23 -16.04
C GLY A 122 17.91 18.71 -15.93
N GLU A 123 18.82 19.02 -15.01
CA GLU A 123 19.81 20.07 -15.25
C GLU A 123 21.18 19.38 -15.35
N SER A 124 21.55 19.03 -16.58
CA SER A 124 22.89 18.62 -16.97
C SER A 124 23.10 19.01 -18.43
N ASP A 125 24.23 19.68 -18.64
CA ASP A 125 24.84 20.19 -19.88
C ASP A 125 24.31 21.54 -20.41
N SER A 126 25.15 22.53 -20.75
CA SER A 126 26.59 22.49 -21.04
C SER A 126 27.19 23.90 -20.94
N ALA A 127 28.46 23.95 -20.56
CA ALA A 127 29.33 25.09 -20.74
C ALA A 127 29.62 25.30 -22.23
N THR A 128 29.59 26.54 -22.71
CA THR A 128 30.38 26.96 -23.87
C THR A 128 30.85 28.38 -23.62
N ALA A 129 32.18 28.54 -23.65
CA ALA A 129 32.89 29.78 -23.53
C ALA A 129 32.82 30.58 -24.84
N ASP A 130 32.76 31.90 -24.73
CA ASP A 130 33.45 32.84 -25.63
C ASP A 130 33.79 34.11 -24.84
#